data_AF-A0AAD6K8D9-F1
#
_entry.id   AF-A0AAD6K8D9-F1
#
_cell.length_a   1.000
_cell.length_b   1.000
_cell.length_c   1.000
_cell.angle_alpha   90.00
_cell.angle_beta   90.00
_cell.angle_gamma   90.00
#
_symmetry.space_group_name_H-M   'P 1'
#
loop_
_entity.id
_entity.type
_entity.pdbx_description
1 polymer ?
#
loop_
_entity_poly.entity_id
_entity_poly.type
_entity_poly.pdbx_seq_one_letter_code
_entity_poly.pdbx_strand_id
1 'polypeptide(L)'
;MAASYLWRKYADYLYTKWERTILWDMIEPYRRPKSFTPLVTIYVAAFYTGVIGSALTEQLYKEKYWEDHPGEAVPLMKPKFYSGPWKILRGEVPL
;
A
#
# COMPACT_ATOMS: atom_id res chain seq x y z
N MET A 1 -14.72 -56.09 -4.50
CA MET A 1 -15.20 -55.47 -3.24
C MET A 1 -14.28 -54.38 -2.68
N ALA A 2 -12.96 -54.38 -2.94
CA ALA A 2 -12.05 -53.34 -2.44
C ALA A 2 -12.25 -51.93 -3.05
N ALA A 3 -12.66 -51.85 -4.33
CA ALA A 3 -12.86 -50.57 -5.01
C ALA A 3 -13.96 -49.71 -4.37
N SER A 4 -15.06 -50.31 -3.87
CA SER A 4 -16.13 -49.53 -3.22
C SER A 4 -15.76 -49.09 -1.79
N TYR A 5 -14.88 -49.83 -1.11
CA TYR A 5 -14.38 -49.46 0.21
C TYR A 5 -13.46 -48.23 0.13
N LEU A 6 -12.52 -48.21 -0.82
CA LEU A 6 -11.67 -47.05 -1.08
C LEU A 6 -12.50 -45.82 -1.49
N TRP A 7 -13.51 -46.01 -2.36
CA TRP A 7 -14.37 -44.91 -2.80
C TRP A 7 -15.23 -44.34 -1.67
N ARG A 8 -15.75 -45.21 -0.79
CA ARG A 8 -16.45 -44.77 0.43
C ARG A 8 -15.54 -44.00 1.36
N LYS A 9 -14.33 -44.50 1.64
CA LYS A 9 -13.36 -43.78 2.48
C LYS A 9 -12.97 -42.42 1.92
N TYR A 10 -12.82 -42.32 0.60
CA TYR A 10 -12.53 -41.06 -0.05
C TYR A 10 -13.71 -40.08 0.02
N ALA A 11 -14.93 -40.55 -0.21
CA ALA A 11 -16.14 -39.75 -0.07
C ALA A 11 -16.33 -39.24 1.37
N ASP A 12 -16.14 -40.11 2.38
CA ASP A 12 -16.21 -39.74 3.80
C ASP A 12 -15.13 -38.71 4.17
N TYR A 13 -13.92 -38.86 3.63
CA TYR A 13 -12.84 -37.90 3.84
C TYR A 13 -13.15 -36.53 3.23
N LEU A 14 -13.67 -36.50 2.00
CA LEU A 14 -14.08 -35.25 1.37
C LEU A 14 -15.23 -34.59 2.13
N TYR A 15 -16.24 -35.37 2.53
CA TYR A 15 -17.38 -34.88 3.30
C TYR A 15 -16.97 -34.25 4.62
N THR A 16 -16.16 -34.96 5.42
CA THR A 16 -15.65 -34.44 6.71
C THR A 16 -14.74 -33.23 6.53
N LYS A 17 -13.97 -33.17 5.44
CA LYS A 17 -13.15 -31.99 5.11
C LYS A 17 -14.03 -30.78 4.79
N TRP A 18 -15.10 -30.95 4.01
CA TRP A 18 -16.05 -29.90 3.66
C TRP A 18 -16.84 -29.40 4.88
N GLU A 19 -17.31 -30.31 5.72
CA GLU A 19 -18.03 -29.99 6.95
C GLU A 19 -17.13 -29.17 7.91
N ARG A 20 -15.84 -29.53 8.00
CA ARG A 20 -14.86 -28.78 8.78
C ARG A 20 -14.65 -27.37 8.23
N THR A 21 -14.59 -27.16 6.92
CA THR A 21 -14.49 -25.80 6.33
C THR A 21 -15.75 -24.97 6.58
N ILE A 22 -16.94 -25.55 6.47
CA ILE A 22 -18.20 -24.85 6.77
C ILE A 22 -18.24 -24.38 8.24
N LEU A 23 -17.81 -25.23 9.17
CA LEU A 23 -17.72 -24.85 10.59
C LEU A 23 -16.74 -23.70 10.82
N TRP A 24 -15.60 -23.67 10.10
CA TRP A 24 -14.67 -22.54 10.17
C TRP A 24 -15.28 -21.25 9.63
N ASP A 25 -15.97 -21.33 8.49
CA ASP A 25 -16.65 -20.17 7.88
C ASP A 25 -17.76 -19.63 8.77
N MET A 26 -18.48 -20.50 9.49
CA MET A 26 -19.51 -20.10 10.46
C MET A 26 -18.94 -19.42 11.71
N ILE A 27 -17.70 -19.76 12.11
CA ILE A 27 -17.01 -19.18 13.28
C ILE A 27 -16.24 -17.90 12.90
N GLU A 28 -15.91 -17.71 11.62
CA GLU A 28 -15.19 -16.55 11.07
C GLU A 28 -15.74 -15.20 11.59
N PRO A 29 -17.07 -14.95 11.65
CA PRO A 29 -17.62 -13.66 12.12
C PRO A 29 -17.45 -13.43 13.64
N TYR A 30 -17.33 -14.50 14.42
CA TYR A 30 -17.11 -14.44 15.88
C TYR A 30 -15.63 -14.39 16.24
N ARG A 31 -14.75 -14.57 15.25
CA ARG A 31 -13.31 -14.51 15.44
C ARG A 31 -12.90 -13.05 15.64
N ARG A 32 -12.05 -12.80 16.64
CA ARG A 32 -11.46 -11.46 16.85
C ARG A 32 -10.88 -10.95 15.52
N PRO A 33 -11.16 -9.70 15.12
CA PRO A 33 -10.59 -9.13 13.90
C PRO A 33 -9.07 -9.26 13.93
N LYS A 34 -8.48 -9.68 12.80
CA LYS A 34 -7.02 -9.72 12.63
C LYS A 34 -6.46 -8.32 12.94
N SER A 35 -5.28 -8.25 13.55
CA SER A 35 -4.75 -6.98 14.05
C SER A 35 -4.73 -5.93 12.94
N PHE A 36 -5.03 -4.68 13.30
CA PHE A 36 -4.93 -3.53 12.39
C PHE A 36 -3.46 -3.15 12.10
N THR A 37 -2.53 -3.73 12.85
CA THR A 37 -1.09 -3.49 12.78
C THR A 37 -0.49 -3.60 11.37
N PRO A 38 -0.67 -4.70 10.59
CA PRO A 38 -0.12 -4.80 9.24
C PRO A 38 -0.54 -3.64 8.33
N LEU A 39 -1.79 -3.19 8.45
CA LEU A 39 -2.32 -2.11 7.64
C LEU A 39 -1.72 -0.76 8.03
N VAL A 40 -1.59 -0.48 9.34
CA VAL A 40 -0.87 0.71 9.84
C VAL A 40 0.59 0.70 9.37
N THR A 41 1.28 -0.43 9.49
CA THR A 41 2.69 -0.55 9.09
C THR A 41 2.87 -0.24 7.61
N ILE A 42 2.01 -0.77 6.74
CA ILE A 42 2.06 -0.49 5.30
C ILE A 42 1.80 0.99 5.02
N TYR A 43 0.81 1.61 5.68
CA TYR A 43 0.55 3.04 5.49
C TYR A 43 1.70 3.93 5.94
N VAL A 44 2.31 3.63 7.08
CA VAL A 44 3.48 4.35 7.58
C VAL A 44 4.65 4.21 6.60
N ALA A 45 4.94 2.99 6.14
CA ALA A 45 6.01 2.74 5.18
C ALA A 45 5.76 3.48 3.85
N ALA A 46 4.54 3.41 3.32
CA ALA A 46 4.17 4.10 2.08
C ALA A 46 4.29 5.62 2.20
N PHE A 47 3.83 6.19 3.33
CA PHE A 47 3.94 7.62 3.59
C PHE A 47 5.39 8.10 3.60
N TYR A 48 6.26 7.47 4.40
CA TYR A 48 7.65 7.88 4.50
C TYR A 48 8.42 7.65 3.20
N THR A 49 8.12 6.58 2.46
CA THR A 49 8.71 6.34 1.13
C THR A 49 8.36 7.48 0.17
N GLY A 50 7.10 7.93 0.17
CA GLY A 50 6.66 9.07 -0.64
C GLY A 50 7.35 10.38 -0.26
N VAL A 51 7.46 10.67 1.04
CA VAL A 51 8.15 11.88 1.54
C VAL A 51 9.62 11.87 1.14
N ILE A 52 10.34 10.76 1.37
CA ILE A 52 11.77 10.64 1.04
C ILE A 52 11.98 10.76 -0.47
N GLY A 53 11.18 10.06 -1.28
CA GLY A 53 11.26 10.16 -2.75
C GLY A 53 11.01 11.58 -3.25
N SER A 54 10.01 12.28 -2.69
CA SER A 54 9.74 13.67 -3.04
C SER A 54 10.89 14.60 -2.67
N ALA A 55 11.51 14.41 -1.50
CA ALA A 55 12.66 15.21 -1.08
C ALA A 55 13.88 14.97 -1.98
N LEU A 56 14.19 13.72 -2.32
CA LEU A 56 15.30 13.40 -3.23
C LEU A 56 15.09 14.02 -4.62
N THR A 57 13.88 13.93 -5.17
CA THR A 57 13.58 14.53 -6.47
C THR A 57 13.65 16.06 -6.47
N GLU A 58 13.22 16.70 -5.38
CA GLU A 58 13.40 18.15 -5.19
C GLU A 58 14.89 18.54 -5.14
N GLN A 59 15.71 17.78 -4.41
CA GLN A 59 17.15 18.09 -4.31
C GLN A 59 17.87 17.91 -5.64
N LEU A 60 17.62 16.81 -6.35
CA LEU A 60 18.18 16.58 -7.70
C LEU A 60 17.75 17.68 -8.69
N TYR A 61 16.51 18.15 -8.59
CA TYR A 61 16.04 19.28 -9.40
C TYR A 61 16.84 20.55 -9.10
N LYS A 62 17.13 20.82 -7.82
CA LYS A 62 17.91 21.99 -7.41
C LYS A 62 19.36 21.93 -7.84
N GLU A 63 20.01 20.79 -7.67
CA GLU A 63 21.38 20.57 -8.12
C GLU A 63 21.51 20.85 -9.63
N LYS A 64 20.61 20.25 -10.43
CA LYS A 64 20.57 20.48 -11.87
C LYS A 64 20.31 21.94 -12.24
N TYR A 65 19.40 22.61 -11.54
CA TYR A 65 19.12 24.02 -11.82
C TYR A 65 20.35 24.91 -11.60
N TRP A 66 21.11 24.66 -10.52
CA TRP A 66 22.32 25.41 -10.21
C TRP A 66 23.46 25.18 -11.19
N GLU A 67 23.56 23.99 -11.79
CA GLU A 67 24.51 23.75 -12.88
C GLU A 67 24.27 24.69 -14.06
N ASP A 68 22.99 24.91 -14.40
CA ASP A 68 22.58 25.76 -15.53
C ASP A 68 22.53 27.26 -15.15
N HIS A 69 22.27 27.60 -13.87
CA HIS A 69 22.03 28.96 -13.38
C HIS A 69 22.83 29.26 -12.09
N PRO A 70 24.15 29.51 -12.20
CA PRO A 70 24.99 29.73 -11.03
C PRO A 70 24.62 31.03 -10.29
N GLY A 71 24.35 30.91 -8.99
CA GLY A 71 24.07 32.06 -8.11
C GLY A 71 22.61 32.51 -8.07
N GLU A 72 21.71 31.88 -8.83
CA GLU A 72 20.27 32.13 -8.75
C GLU A 72 19.61 31.35 -7.60
N ALA A 73 18.55 31.94 -7.04
CA ALA A 73 17.70 31.25 -6.09
C ALA A 73 16.85 30.21 -6.82
N VAL A 74 16.97 28.94 -6.46
CA VAL A 74 16.23 27.88 -7.14
C VAL A 74 14.74 27.96 -6.81
N PRO A 75 13.85 27.99 -7.81
CA PRO A 75 12.41 27.89 -7.57
C PRO A 75 12.05 26.52 -6.98
N LEU A 76 10.95 26.42 -6.25
CA LEU A 76 10.43 25.12 -5.80
C LEU A 76 9.94 24.30 -7.00
N MET A 77 10.25 23.00 -7.03
CA MET A 77 9.84 22.12 -8.13
C MET A 77 8.31 22.12 -8.27
N LYS A 78 7.83 22.06 -9.52
CA LYS A 78 6.40 21.83 -9.76
C LYS A 78 6.02 20.43 -9.24
N PRO A 79 4.98 20.33 -8.40
CA PRO A 79 4.56 19.05 -7.87
C PRO A 79 3.96 18.20 -8.98
N LYS A 80 4.51 17.00 -9.18
CA LYS A 80 4.06 16.06 -10.21
C LYS A 80 2.80 15.30 -9.82
N PHE A 81 2.59 15.12 -8.52
CA PHE A 81 1.52 14.28 -7.96
C PHE A 81 0.32 15.07 -7.47
N TYR A 82 0.29 16.39 -7.69
CA TYR A 82 -0.81 17.24 -7.31
C TYR A 82 -1.49 17.80 -8.56
N SER A 83 -2.66 17.27 -8.88
CA SER A 83 -3.55 17.74 -9.95
C SER A 83 -4.80 18.43 -9.41
N GLY A 84 -4.81 18.78 -8.12
CA GLY A 84 -5.95 19.44 -7.49
C GLY A 84 -6.20 20.84 -8.05
N PRO A 85 -7.41 21.38 -7.88
CA PRO A 85 -7.77 22.70 -8.41
C PRO A 85 -7.12 23.86 -7.64
N TRP A 86 -6.52 23.60 -6.48
CA TRP A 86 -5.96 24.65 -5.64
C TRP A 86 -4.53 25.02 -6.05
N LYS A 87 -4.22 26.31 -6.07
CA LYS A 87 -2.87 26.78 -6.36
C LYS A 87 -1.94 26.43 -5.21
N ILE A 88 -0.76 25.94 -5.56
CA ILE A 88 0.31 25.69 -4.60
C ILE A 88 1.15 26.96 -4.52
N LEU A 89 1.19 27.55 -3.33
CA LEU A 89 2.02 28.71 -3.04
C LEU A 89 3.49 28.27 -3.01
N ARG A 90 4.29 28.78 -3.95
CA ARG A 90 5.71 28.42 -4.12
C ARG A 90 6.67 29.47 -3.54
N GLY A 91 6.22 30.21 -2.53
CA GLY A 91 6.98 31.33 -1.96
C GLY A 91 6.86 32.65 -2.73
N GLU A 92 5.91 32.75 -3.67
CA GLU A 92 5.47 34.04 -4.21
C GLU A 92 4.81 34.82 -3.08
N VAL A 93 5.50 35.85 -2.55
CA VAL A 93 4.90 36.80 -1.60
C VAL A 93 3.79 37.53 -2.38
N PRO A 94 2.53 37.52 -1.90
CA PRO A 94 1.50 38.29 -2.57
C PRO A 94 1.89 39.78 -2.53
N LEU A 95 1.92 40.41 -3.70
CA LEU A 95 2.01 41.87 -3.84
C LEU A 95 0.77 42.55 -3.27
#